data_AF-A0A9D4BMH5-F1
#
_entry.id   AF-A0A9D4BMH5-F1
#
_cell.length_a   1.000
_cell.length_b   1.000
_cell.length_c   1.000
_cell.angle_alpha   90.00
_cell.angle_beta   90.00
_cell.angle_gamma   90.00
#
_symmetry.space_group_name_H-M   'P 1'
#
loop_
_entity.id
_entity.type
_entity.pdbx_description
1 polymer ?
#
loop_
_entity_poly.entity_id
_entity_poly.type
_entity_poly.pdbx_seq_one_letter_code
_entity_poly.pdbx_strand_id
1 'polypeptide(L)'
;MSAKKVSSTVSITSKGLAVTYSKCKHFHLCKDFLSGSCCFSVKCNFSHNAKDSRNIIAARRYGIDQFSNEEIINVLALRFPHVCQEWAKAGSCPNSICFNLHVCPGYINGQCKDQNCPKCHDRTSLHNDPIVSAYEMKTWNETFFRKAVYLIRENENKEDAPEIDHDDTAIEPNKEVKLTQDVFQFIVKNFDGSGSPEDIRKESGLFPTDFDVSDWFKKNKQFAAFEKDGKVISVTVCRKDVSYCFSYIKQTGCANEICRRFHVCKDFLCGYCCFGDKCHYKHSVTDKQNIMVAQKCGLDNFTNEEIMCILKRRYPHVCKEWVKSETCPASFCNDLHICPGYINGKCHEYNCSKSHDRMSPHNGPIVNAYGLAKTDEQYFRKAVYLVRDREVASGVEENPRLAEHR
;
A
#
# COMPACT_ATOMS: atom_id res chain seq x y z
N MET A 1 18.64 6.92 -23.62
CA MET A 1 17.68 8.02 -23.40
C MET A 1 17.91 8.58 -22.00
N SER A 2 18.33 9.85 -21.91
CA SER A 2 18.70 10.49 -20.65
C SER A 2 17.54 10.50 -19.66
N ALA A 3 17.78 9.97 -18.45
CA ALA A 3 16.89 10.12 -17.32
C ALA A 3 16.65 11.61 -17.07
N LYS A 4 15.41 12.08 -17.29
CA LYS A 4 15.00 13.40 -16.82
C LYS A 4 15.08 13.36 -15.28
N LYS A 5 16.16 13.90 -14.72
CA LYS A 5 16.24 14.26 -13.30
C LYS A 5 15.00 15.09 -12.98
N VAL A 6 14.15 14.60 -12.07
CA VAL A 6 13.13 15.43 -11.44
C VAL A 6 13.88 16.58 -10.78
N SER A 7 13.59 17.81 -11.20
CA SER A 7 14.30 19.00 -10.74
C SER A 7 14.16 19.12 -9.22
N SER A 8 15.27 19.34 -8.53
CA SER A 8 15.38 19.54 -7.07
C SER A 8 14.65 20.80 -6.53
N THR A 9 13.88 21.50 -7.37
CA THR A 9 13.36 22.85 -7.14
C THR A 9 11.84 22.94 -6.92
N VAL A 10 11.17 21.87 -6.49
CA VAL A 10 9.75 21.95 -6.08
C VAL A 10 9.65 22.72 -4.76
N SER A 11 9.14 23.96 -4.80
CA SER A 11 9.00 24.83 -3.62
C SER A 11 7.53 24.94 -3.20
N ILE A 12 7.30 24.94 -1.88
CA ILE A 12 6.01 25.23 -1.25
C ILE A 12 6.11 26.61 -0.59
N THR A 13 5.11 27.47 -0.78
CA THR A 13 5.10 28.82 -0.16
C THR A 13 4.04 28.92 0.93
N SER A 14 4.45 29.39 2.10
CA SER A 14 3.59 29.56 3.29
C SER A 14 3.11 31.00 3.52
N LYS A 15 3.24 31.90 2.54
CA LYS A 15 2.77 33.28 2.68
C LYS A 15 1.25 33.34 2.51
N GLY A 16 0.54 33.33 3.63
CA GLY A 16 -0.91 33.63 3.72
C GLY A 16 -1.25 35.11 3.56
N LEU A 17 -0.46 35.86 2.80
CA LEU A 17 -0.75 37.25 2.46
C LEU A 17 -1.20 37.29 1.01
N ALA A 18 -2.37 37.88 0.80
CA ALA A 18 -2.85 38.37 -0.47
C ALA A 18 -1.74 39.20 -1.15
N VAL A 19 -0.91 38.54 -1.95
CA VAL A 19 0.02 39.21 -2.84
C VAL A 19 -0.34 38.76 -4.25
N THR A 20 -0.87 39.73 -4.98
CA THR A 20 -1.07 39.77 -6.42
C THR A 20 0.17 39.30 -7.17
N TYR A 21 0.32 37.99 -7.35
CA TYR A 21 1.21 37.43 -8.35
C TYR A 21 0.48 36.32 -9.07
N SER A 22 -0.20 36.69 -10.16
CA SER A 22 -0.56 35.80 -11.28
C SER A 22 0.65 35.10 -11.94
N LYS A 23 1.83 35.14 -11.31
CA LYS A 23 3.12 34.65 -11.79
C LYS A 23 3.84 33.70 -10.81
N CYS A 24 3.28 33.42 -9.62
CA CYS A 24 3.92 32.49 -8.67
C CYS A 24 3.89 31.06 -9.24
N LYS A 25 5.03 30.37 -9.24
CA LYS A 25 5.22 29.06 -9.90
C LYS A 25 5.33 27.89 -8.91
N HIS A 26 4.90 28.10 -7.67
CA HIS A 26 5.08 27.19 -6.55
C HIS A 26 3.74 26.67 -6.02
N PHE A 27 3.78 25.57 -5.26
CA PHE A 27 2.59 25.08 -4.57
C PHE A 27 2.21 26.02 -3.41
N HIS A 28 0.94 26.38 -3.34
CA HIS A 28 0.27 27.16 -2.31
C HIS A 28 -0.59 26.24 -1.44
N LEU A 29 0.06 25.22 -0.87
CA LEU A 29 -0.59 24.20 -0.06
C LEU A 29 -0.44 24.49 1.43
N CYS A 30 -1.42 24.07 2.20
CA CYS A 30 -1.35 24.07 3.65
C CYS A 30 -0.25 23.10 4.09
N LYS A 31 0.80 23.65 4.72
CA LYS A 31 1.90 22.88 5.28
C LYS A 31 1.40 21.89 6.34
N ASP A 32 0.47 22.34 7.18
CA ASP A 32 -0.08 21.51 8.26
C ASP A 32 -0.95 20.39 7.70
N PHE A 33 -1.59 20.59 6.54
CA PHE A 33 -2.32 19.53 5.85
C PHE A 33 -1.38 18.46 5.30
N LEU A 34 -0.27 18.88 4.66
CA LEU A 34 0.74 17.96 4.13
C LEU A 34 1.36 17.10 5.23
N SER A 35 1.46 17.62 6.46
CA SER A 35 1.96 16.87 7.62
C SER A 35 0.88 16.11 8.38
N GLY A 36 -0.38 16.15 7.91
CA GLY A 36 -1.53 15.49 8.54
C GLY A 36 -2.03 16.15 9.83
N SER A 37 -1.63 17.40 10.10
CA SER A 37 -1.87 18.14 11.35
C SER A 37 -2.85 19.32 11.24
N CYS A 38 -3.39 19.61 10.05
CA CYS A 38 -4.34 20.71 9.86
C CYS A 38 -5.72 20.39 10.44
N CYS A 39 -6.15 21.16 11.45
CA CYS A 39 -7.47 21.04 12.08
C CYS A 39 -8.56 21.91 11.43
N PHE A 40 -8.19 22.78 10.49
CA PHE A 40 -9.13 23.75 9.90
C PHE A 40 -9.97 23.18 8.75
N SER A 41 -9.62 22.00 8.24
CA SER A 41 -10.34 21.33 7.14
C SER A 41 -10.68 22.31 6.00
N VAL A 42 -11.94 22.41 5.59
CA VAL A 42 -12.45 23.34 4.55
C VAL A 42 -12.35 24.82 4.92
N LYS A 43 -12.22 25.16 6.21
CA LYS A 43 -12.05 26.55 6.69
C LYS A 43 -10.59 27.00 6.69
N CYS A 44 -9.66 26.17 6.19
CA CYS A 44 -8.26 26.55 6.12
C CYS A 44 -8.06 27.68 5.09
N ASN A 45 -7.31 28.71 5.48
CA ASN A 45 -6.93 29.80 4.57
C ASN A 45 -5.90 29.37 3.50
N PHE A 46 -5.38 28.15 3.59
CA PHE A 46 -4.43 27.55 2.65
C PHE A 46 -5.07 26.36 1.94
N SER A 47 -4.68 26.13 0.68
CA SER A 47 -5.28 25.06 -0.11
C SER A 47 -4.87 23.67 0.39
N HIS A 48 -5.83 22.74 0.40
CA HIS A 48 -5.58 21.31 0.59
C HIS A 48 -5.59 20.55 -0.75
N ASN A 49 -5.61 21.28 -1.87
CA ASN A 49 -5.75 20.73 -3.20
C ASN A 49 -4.58 21.17 -4.10
N ALA A 50 -3.68 20.23 -4.41
CA ALA A 50 -2.54 20.43 -5.28
C ALA A 50 -2.91 20.61 -6.76
N LYS A 51 -4.19 20.44 -7.10
CA LYS A 51 -4.72 20.60 -8.47
C LYS A 51 -5.72 21.75 -8.60
N ASP A 52 -5.86 22.61 -7.58
CA ASP A 52 -6.64 23.83 -7.73
C ASP A 52 -6.04 24.78 -8.78
N SER A 53 -6.80 25.84 -9.12
CA SER A 53 -6.43 26.81 -10.16
C SER A 53 -5.07 27.49 -9.92
N ARG A 54 -4.59 27.55 -8.68
CA ARG A 54 -3.29 28.15 -8.33
C ARG A 54 -2.15 27.13 -8.36
N ASN A 55 -2.42 25.89 -7.97
CA ASN A 55 -1.43 24.83 -7.80
C ASN A 55 -1.18 24.03 -9.08
N ILE A 56 -2.16 23.99 -10.00
CA ILE A 56 -2.00 23.29 -11.29
C ILE A 56 -0.86 23.86 -12.14
N ILE A 57 -0.56 25.17 -12.00
CA ILE A 57 0.57 25.82 -12.69
C ILE A 57 1.90 25.23 -12.20
N ALA A 58 2.02 25.02 -10.89
CA ALA A 58 3.20 24.38 -10.30
C ALA A 58 3.27 22.91 -10.71
N ALA A 59 2.16 22.17 -10.63
CA ALA A 59 2.10 20.76 -11.04
C ALA A 59 2.56 20.55 -12.49
N ARG A 60 2.05 21.37 -13.43
CA ARG A 60 2.47 21.36 -14.85
C ARG A 60 3.94 21.68 -15.03
N ARG A 61 4.42 22.70 -14.31
CA ARG A 61 5.83 23.13 -14.39
C ARG A 61 6.79 22.00 -14.00
N TYR A 62 6.44 21.22 -12.98
CA TYR A 62 7.25 20.10 -12.51
C TYR A 62 6.93 18.78 -13.24
N GLY A 63 5.97 18.78 -14.17
CA GLY A 63 5.56 17.59 -14.93
C GLY A 63 4.97 16.51 -14.03
N ILE A 64 4.16 16.92 -13.04
CA ILE A 64 3.46 16.05 -12.10
C ILE A 64 1.93 16.26 -12.12
N ASP A 65 1.41 17.07 -13.03
CA ASP A 65 -0.03 17.33 -13.18
C ASP A 65 -0.85 16.11 -13.65
N GLN A 66 -0.16 15.11 -14.21
CA GLN A 66 -0.73 13.82 -14.57
C GLN A 66 -1.11 12.95 -13.37
N PHE A 67 -0.53 13.20 -12.19
CA PHE A 67 -0.81 12.44 -10.98
C PHE A 67 -2.10 12.95 -10.30
N SER A 68 -2.71 12.10 -9.48
CA SER A 68 -3.89 12.45 -8.68
C SER A 68 -3.53 13.53 -7.65
N ASN A 69 -4.54 14.24 -7.14
CA ASN A 69 -4.31 15.18 -6.04
C ASN A 69 -3.61 14.49 -4.87
N GLU A 70 -4.08 13.30 -4.49
CA GLU A 70 -3.51 12.51 -3.39
C GLU A 70 -2.07 12.07 -3.67
N GLU A 71 -1.75 11.64 -4.88
CA GLU A 71 -0.38 11.26 -5.26
C GLU A 71 0.58 12.46 -5.17
N ILE A 72 0.16 13.62 -5.67
CA ILE A 72 0.94 14.86 -5.57
C ILE A 72 1.11 15.25 -4.10
N ILE A 73 0.04 15.20 -3.31
CA ILE A 73 0.08 15.48 -1.87
C ILE A 73 1.03 14.53 -1.14
N ASN A 74 0.98 13.22 -1.42
CA ASN A 74 1.86 12.23 -0.82
C ASN A 74 3.34 12.46 -1.17
N VAL A 75 3.64 12.78 -2.43
CA VAL A 75 5.01 13.11 -2.85
C VAL A 75 5.49 14.41 -2.19
N LEU A 76 4.65 15.43 -2.11
CA LEU A 76 4.97 16.71 -1.46
C LEU A 76 5.12 16.56 0.07
N ALA A 77 4.37 15.66 0.69
CA ALA A 77 4.48 15.31 2.12
C ALA A 77 5.79 14.58 2.45
N LEU A 78 6.40 13.88 1.49
CA LEU A 78 7.70 13.21 1.67
C LEU A 78 8.90 14.10 1.33
N ARG A 79 8.67 15.30 0.79
CA ARG A 79 9.74 16.20 0.31
C ARG A 79 10.62 16.76 1.41
N PHE A 80 10.10 16.89 2.63
CA PHE A 80 10.79 17.48 3.76
C PHE A 80 10.72 16.58 5.00
N PRO A 81 11.74 16.65 5.88
CA PRO A 81 11.77 15.83 7.08
C PRO A 81 10.70 16.27 8.08
N HIS A 82 10.22 15.31 8.87
CA HIS A 82 9.30 15.55 9.98
C HIS A 82 10.06 15.67 11.31
N VAL A 83 9.48 16.40 12.27
CA VAL A 83 9.90 16.31 13.68
C VAL A 83 9.37 15.01 14.28
N CYS A 84 10.23 14.29 15.01
CA CYS A 84 9.87 13.06 15.71
C CYS A 84 8.84 13.34 16.81
N GLN A 85 7.75 12.58 16.84
CA GLN A 85 6.65 12.79 17.80
C GLN A 85 7.07 12.50 19.25
N GLU A 86 7.74 11.37 19.50
CA GLU A 86 8.23 11.00 20.83
C GLU A 86 9.16 12.09 21.39
N TRP A 87 10.09 12.56 20.56
CA TRP A 87 10.98 13.67 20.89
C TRP A 87 10.20 14.98 21.15
N ALA A 88 9.24 15.31 20.29
CA ALA A 88 8.45 16.53 20.41
C ALA A 88 7.66 16.59 21.72
N LYS A 89 7.17 15.44 22.20
CA LYS A 89 6.47 15.30 23.47
C LYS A 89 7.45 15.34 24.64
N ALA A 90 8.31 14.33 24.75
CA ALA A 90 9.08 14.03 25.96
C ALA A 90 10.48 14.66 25.99
N GLY A 91 10.98 15.21 24.88
CA GLY A 91 12.40 15.61 24.76
C GLY A 91 13.36 14.42 24.72
N SER A 92 12.84 13.21 24.55
CA SER A 92 13.58 11.96 24.41
C SER A 92 12.89 11.07 23.38
N CYS A 93 13.65 10.20 22.72
CA CYS A 93 13.13 9.27 21.72
C CYS A 93 13.67 7.87 22.06
N PRO A 94 12.81 6.86 22.29
CA PRO A 94 13.25 5.52 22.65
C PRO A 94 13.83 4.75 21.47
N ASN A 95 13.62 5.23 20.24
CA ASN A 95 14.09 4.56 19.03
C ASN A 95 15.53 4.95 18.71
N SER A 96 16.44 3.98 18.82
CA SER A 96 17.86 4.12 18.48
C SER A 96 18.13 4.31 16.98
N ILE A 97 17.14 4.07 16.11
CA ILE A 97 17.21 4.27 14.66
C ILE A 97 16.00 5.13 14.22
N CYS A 98 15.96 6.38 14.67
CA CYS A 98 14.92 7.33 14.28
C CYS A 98 15.30 8.12 13.02
N PHE A 99 14.40 8.16 12.03
CA PHE A 99 14.60 8.90 10.77
C PHE A 99 13.99 10.30 10.77
N ASN A 100 13.37 10.71 11.88
CA ASN A 100 12.77 12.03 12.05
C ASN A 100 13.67 12.95 12.88
N LEU A 101 13.54 14.25 12.67
CA LEU A 101 14.34 15.26 13.36
C LEU A 101 14.00 15.34 14.85
N HIS A 102 15.03 15.35 15.68
CA HIS A 102 14.95 15.63 17.11
C HIS A 102 15.20 17.13 17.32
N VAL A 103 14.19 17.95 17.01
CA VAL A 103 14.24 19.42 17.10
C VAL A 103 12.99 19.95 17.82
N CYS A 104 13.12 21.04 18.56
CA CYS A 104 12.01 21.67 19.27
C CYS A 104 10.90 22.17 18.30
N PRO A 105 9.63 21.75 18.47
CA PRO A 105 8.52 22.24 17.65
C PRO A 105 8.32 23.76 17.73
N GLY A 106 8.50 24.34 18.92
CA GLY A 106 8.41 25.78 19.13
C GLY A 106 9.48 26.55 18.35
N TYR A 107 10.70 26.01 18.25
CA TYR A 107 11.75 26.60 17.44
C TYR A 107 11.42 26.52 15.94
N ILE A 108 10.93 25.37 15.46
CA ILE A 108 10.48 25.20 14.07
C ILE A 108 9.35 26.19 13.72
N ASN A 109 8.43 26.45 14.64
CA ASN A 109 7.37 27.44 14.45
C ASN A 109 7.79 28.90 14.73
N GLY A 110 9.03 29.14 15.16
CA GLY A 110 9.52 30.47 15.52
C GLY A 110 8.89 31.06 16.79
N GLN A 111 8.28 30.22 17.63
CA GLN A 111 7.58 30.61 18.86
C GLN A 111 8.37 30.29 20.14
N CYS A 112 9.46 29.52 20.05
CA CYS A 112 10.32 29.25 21.21
C CYS A 112 11.12 30.50 21.58
N LYS A 113 10.93 30.99 22.82
CA LYS A 113 11.63 32.14 23.39
C LYS A 113 12.64 31.76 24.48
N ASP A 114 12.71 30.48 24.81
CA ASP A 114 13.57 29.96 25.87
C ASP A 114 15.02 29.86 25.38
N GLN A 115 15.93 30.54 26.07
CA GLN A 115 17.37 30.51 25.78
C GLN A 115 17.99 29.16 26.20
N ASN A 116 17.39 28.47 27.16
CA ASN A 116 17.84 27.17 27.69
C ASN A 116 16.80 26.07 27.43
N CYS A 117 16.22 26.06 26.22
CA CYS A 117 15.16 25.12 25.87
C CYS A 117 15.63 23.67 26.08
N PRO A 118 14.89 22.83 26.83
CA PRO A 118 15.25 21.43 27.06
C PRO A 118 15.16 20.57 25.78
N LYS A 119 14.55 21.12 24.71
CA LYS A 119 14.47 20.47 23.40
C LYS A 119 15.51 21.09 22.46
N CYS A 120 16.20 20.24 21.73
CA CYS A 120 17.30 20.62 20.85
C CYS A 120 16.88 21.64 19.78
N HIS A 121 17.65 22.72 19.63
CA HIS A 121 17.55 23.69 18.52
C HIS A 121 18.65 23.49 17.47
N ASP A 122 19.61 22.59 17.75
CA ASP A 122 20.73 22.30 16.86
C ASP A 122 20.34 21.25 15.81
N ARG A 123 20.21 21.72 14.56
CA ARG A 123 19.92 20.86 13.41
C ARG A 123 21.12 19.98 12.99
N THR A 124 22.31 20.28 13.46
CA THR A 124 23.56 19.53 13.21
C THR A 124 24.00 18.71 14.42
N SER A 125 23.10 18.48 15.38
CA SER A 125 23.33 17.52 16.46
C SER A 125 23.66 16.14 15.89
N LEU A 126 24.32 15.29 16.69
CA LEU A 126 24.74 13.94 16.30
C LEU A 126 23.61 13.12 15.63
N HIS A 127 22.37 13.27 16.12
CA HIS A 127 21.19 12.61 15.56
C HIS A 127 20.67 13.27 14.28
N ASN A 128 20.63 14.61 14.25
CA ASN A 128 19.99 15.35 13.17
C ASN A 128 20.87 15.46 11.92
N ASP A 129 22.20 15.49 12.09
CA ASP A 129 23.17 15.68 11.00
C ASP A 129 22.98 14.73 9.80
N PRO A 130 22.85 13.39 9.98
CA PRO A 130 22.62 12.49 8.86
C PRO A 130 21.27 12.73 8.16
N ILE A 131 20.22 13.10 8.91
CA ILE A 131 18.89 13.38 8.37
C ILE A 131 18.93 14.67 7.54
N VAL A 132 19.46 15.75 8.10
CA VAL A 132 19.61 17.05 7.41
C VAL A 132 20.51 16.91 6.18
N SER A 133 21.54 16.04 6.22
CA SER A 133 22.37 15.72 5.05
C SER A 133 21.59 15.03 3.95
N ALA A 134 20.77 14.03 4.27
CA ALA A 134 19.99 13.27 3.30
C ALA A 134 18.98 14.13 2.53
N TYR A 135 18.50 15.22 3.15
CA TYR A 135 17.61 16.20 2.52
C TYR A 135 18.35 17.39 1.89
N GLU A 136 19.69 17.40 1.91
CA GLU A 136 20.55 18.48 1.39
C GLU A 136 20.28 19.84 2.07
N MET A 137 19.93 19.83 3.36
CA MET A 137 19.47 21.00 4.12
C MET A 137 20.56 21.65 5.00
N LYS A 138 21.79 21.11 5.01
CA LYS A 138 22.88 21.59 5.89
C LYS A 138 23.21 23.06 5.70
N THR A 139 23.24 23.52 4.45
CA THR A 139 23.62 24.88 4.07
C THR A 139 22.44 25.86 4.02
N TRP A 140 21.24 25.40 4.38
CA TRP A 140 20.04 26.24 4.29
C TRP A 140 20.02 27.28 5.39
N ASN A 141 19.60 28.51 5.06
CA ASN A 141 19.38 29.51 6.10
C ASN A 141 18.27 29.07 7.08
N GLU A 142 18.34 29.60 8.30
CA GLU A 142 17.48 29.25 9.43
C GLU A 142 15.99 29.44 9.16
N THR A 143 15.63 30.51 8.46
CA THR A 143 14.24 30.78 8.11
C THR A 143 13.69 29.75 7.12
N PHE A 144 14.49 29.34 6.15
CA PHE A 144 14.10 28.38 5.12
C PHE A 144 14.02 26.95 5.68
N PHE A 145 14.99 26.56 6.51
CA PHE A 145 14.96 25.29 7.23
C PHE A 145 13.68 25.13 8.06
N ARG A 146 13.38 26.09 8.94
CA ARG A 146 12.18 26.07 9.79
C ARG A 146 10.88 25.98 8.98
N LYS A 147 10.82 26.67 7.84
CA LYS A 147 9.65 26.62 6.95
C LYS A 147 9.48 25.28 6.25
N ALA A 148 10.56 24.57 5.95
CA ALA A 148 10.52 23.29 5.26
C ALA A 148 10.19 22.11 6.18
N VAL A 149 10.66 22.10 7.43
CA VAL A 149 10.45 20.98 8.37
C VAL A 149 8.97 20.84 8.77
N TYR A 150 8.41 19.65 8.63
CA TYR A 150 7.01 19.36 8.95
C TYR A 150 6.81 18.98 10.44
N LEU A 151 5.71 19.46 11.04
CA LEU A 151 5.30 19.09 12.39
C LEU A 151 4.11 18.13 12.32
N ILE A 152 4.19 17.02 13.03
CA ILE A 152 3.07 16.07 13.16
C ILE A 152 2.35 16.38 14.48
N ARG A 153 1.05 16.66 14.44
CA ARG A 153 0.19 16.78 15.64
C ARG A 153 -0.73 15.58 15.75
N GLU A 154 -1.09 15.20 16.97
CA GLU A 154 -2.12 14.20 17.20
C GLU A 154 -3.49 14.77 16.78
N ASN A 155 -4.27 13.97 16.05
CA ASN A 155 -5.69 14.25 15.86
C ASN A 155 -6.42 13.85 17.13
N GLU A 156 -6.35 14.71 18.14
CA GLU A 156 -7.33 14.70 19.23
C GLU A 156 -8.57 15.43 18.70
N ASN A 157 -9.70 14.70 18.64
CA ASN A 157 -11.03 15.12 18.19
C ASN A 157 -11.31 15.01 16.68
N LYS A 158 -11.87 13.85 16.28
CA LYS A 158 -12.81 13.72 15.16
C LYS A 158 -14.13 13.20 15.69
N GLU A 159 -14.78 13.99 16.52
CA GLU A 159 -16.23 14.00 16.63
C GLU A 159 -16.65 15.29 15.90
N ASP A 160 -17.65 15.19 15.03
CA ASP A 160 -18.20 16.27 14.19
C ASP A 160 -17.39 16.72 12.97
N ALA A 161 -17.25 15.84 11.97
CA ALA A 161 -17.09 16.29 10.58
C ALA A 161 -18.46 16.17 9.88
N PRO A 162 -19.07 17.27 9.39
CA PRO A 162 -20.30 17.17 8.61
C PRO A 162 -20.03 16.46 7.30
N GLU A 163 -20.99 15.64 6.86
CA GLU A 163 -21.05 15.06 5.52
C GLU A 163 -20.86 16.18 4.49
N ILE A 164 -19.78 16.10 3.72
CA ILE A 164 -19.50 17.05 2.63
C ILE A 164 -20.26 16.53 1.41
N ASP A 165 -21.24 17.32 0.99
CA ASP A 165 -21.94 17.21 -0.27
C ASP A 165 -20.93 17.10 -1.43
N HIS A 166 -21.02 16.00 -2.17
CA HIS A 166 -20.19 15.73 -3.33
C HIS A 166 -20.62 16.67 -4.47
N ASP A 167 -19.90 17.77 -4.66
CA ASP A 167 -19.99 18.53 -5.90
C ASP A 167 -19.30 17.73 -7.02
N ASP A 168 -20.07 16.83 -7.61
CA ASP A 168 -19.78 16.01 -8.78
C ASP A 168 -19.61 16.90 -10.02
N THR A 169 -18.48 17.58 -10.12
CA THR A 169 -17.92 17.95 -11.42
C THR A 169 -16.76 17.02 -11.73
N ALA A 170 -17.12 15.80 -12.14
CA ALA A 170 -16.22 14.77 -12.63
C ALA A 170 -15.37 15.30 -13.80
N ILE A 171 -14.13 15.68 -13.52
CA ILE A 171 -13.12 15.85 -14.56
C ILE A 171 -12.58 14.47 -14.89
N GLU A 172 -12.80 14.04 -16.13
CA GLU A 172 -12.51 12.69 -16.57
C GLU A 172 -11.06 12.25 -16.27
N PRO A 173 -10.86 11.05 -15.69
CA PRO A 173 -9.53 10.51 -15.49
C PRO A 173 -8.79 10.38 -16.82
N ASN A 174 -7.45 10.57 -16.81
CA ASN A 174 -6.62 10.31 -17.98
C ASN A 174 -6.97 8.93 -18.55
N LYS A 175 -7.11 8.85 -19.88
CA LYS A 175 -7.57 7.65 -20.60
C LYS A 175 -6.87 6.36 -20.16
N GLU A 176 -5.57 6.42 -19.85
CA GLU A 176 -4.80 5.25 -19.39
C GLU A 176 -5.08 4.85 -17.93
N VAL A 177 -5.30 5.81 -17.04
CA VAL A 177 -5.67 5.57 -15.64
C VAL A 177 -7.11 5.06 -15.57
N LYS A 178 -8.01 5.68 -16.33
CA LYS A 178 -9.40 5.25 -16.52
C LYS A 178 -9.43 3.82 -17.05
N LEU A 179 -8.72 3.54 -18.14
CA LEU A 179 -8.59 2.20 -18.70
C LEU A 179 -8.07 1.18 -17.68
N THR A 180 -7.04 1.52 -16.91
CA THR A 180 -6.50 0.62 -15.88
C THR A 180 -7.55 0.29 -14.82
N GLN A 181 -8.26 1.30 -14.32
CA GLN A 181 -9.29 1.13 -13.29
C GLN A 181 -10.49 0.35 -13.82
N ASP A 182 -10.96 0.67 -15.02
CA ASP A 182 -12.08 0.01 -15.68
C ASP A 182 -11.76 -1.46 -15.95
N VAL A 183 -10.57 -1.76 -16.48
CA VAL A 183 -10.11 -3.13 -16.72
C VAL A 183 -9.94 -3.89 -15.40
N PHE A 184 -9.36 -3.27 -14.38
CA PHE A 184 -9.20 -3.88 -13.07
C PHE A 184 -10.56 -4.27 -12.49
N GLN A 185 -11.51 -3.33 -12.47
CA GLN A 185 -12.86 -3.57 -11.97
C GLN A 185 -13.60 -4.62 -12.80
N PHE A 186 -13.46 -4.58 -14.13
CA PHE A 186 -14.06 -5.56 -15.03
C PHE A 186 -13.56 -6.98 -14.76
N ILE A 187 -12.24 -7.17 -14.57
CA ILE A 187 -11.66 -8.48 -14.29
C ILE A 187 -12.11 -8.99 -12.92
N VAL A 188 -12.17 -8.14 -11.89
CA VAL A 188 -12.70 -8.53 -10.57
C VAL A 188 -14.14 -9.01 -10.68
N LYS A 189 -15.00 -8.26 -11.39
CA LYS A 189 -16.43 -8.53 -11.48
C LYS A 189 -16.80 -9.74 -12.36
N ASN A 190 -16.12 -9.90 -13.49
CA ASN A 190 -16.55 -10.84 -14.53
C ASN A 190 -15.64 -12.06 -14.66
N PHE A 191 -14.39 -11.96 -14.19
CA PHE A 191 -13.37 -13.01 -14.33
C PHE A 191 -12.88 -13.56 -12.99
N ASP A 192 -13.60 -13.30 -11.89
CA ASP A 192 -13.15 -13.60 -10.51
C ASP A 192 -11.71 -13.11 -10.28
N GLY A 193 -11.28 -12.02 -10.91
CA GLY A 193 -9.93 -11.51 -10.77
C GLY A 193 -8.85 -12.17 -11.65
N SER A 194 -9.13 -13.14 -12.53
CA SER A 194 -8.14 -13.67 -13.51
C SER A 194 -8.76 -14.18 -14.80
N GLY A 195 -8.07 -13.94 -15.92
CA GLY A 195 -8.47 -14.43 -17.23
C GLY A 195 -7.31 -14.48 -18.21
N SER A 196 -7.58 -14.88 -19.45
CA SER A 196 -6.63 -14.68 -20.55
C SER A 196 -6.71 -13.22 -21.03
N PRO A 197 -5.60 -12.61 -21.47
CA PRO A 197 -5.62 -11.26 -22.05
C PRO A 197 -6.60 -11.10 -23.21
N GLU A 198 -6.76 -12.15 -24.02
CA GLU A 198 -7.62 -12.13 -25.21
C GLU A 198 -9.10 -12.17 -24.86
N ASP A 199 -9.49 -13.02 -23.91
CA ASP A 199 -10.89 -13.10 -23.44
C ASP A 199 -11.29 -11.80 -22.75
N ILE A 200 -10.41 -11.27 -21.89
CA ILE A 200 -10.62 -9.97 -21.23
C ILE A 200 -10.76 -8.86 -22.27
N ARG A 201 -9.90 -8.82 -23.30
CA ARG A 201 -10.01 -7.85 -24.39
C ARG A 201 -11.37 -7.95 -25.09
N LYS A 202 -11.74 -9.17 -25.50
CA LYS A 202 -12.94 -9.44 -26.27
C LYS A 202 -14.21 -9.11 -25.50
N GLU A 203 -14.29 -9.53 -24.24
CA GLU A 203 -15.49 -9.36 -23.42
C GLU A 203 -15.63 -7.97 -22.82
N SER A 204 -14.51 -7.30 -22.50
CA SER A 204 -14.57 -5.94 -21.95
C SER A 204 -14.88 -4.88 -23.01
N GLY A 205 -14.38 -5.07 -24.24
CA GLY A 205 -14.41 -4.03 -25.27
C GLY A 205 -13.63 -2.76 -24.90
N LEU A 206 -12.83 -2.78 -23.83
CA LEU A 206 -12.15 -1.59 -23.29
C LEU A 206 -10.86 -1.25 -24.04
N PHE A 207 -10.28 -2.21 -24.74
CA PHE A 207 -9.02 -2.03 -25.47
C PHE A 207 -9.26 -1.71 -26.94
N PRO A 208 -8.48 -0.80 -27.55
CA PRO A 208 -8.46 -0.61 -29.00
C PRO A 208 -8.06 -1.90 -29.75
N THR A 209 -8.55 -2.07 -30.99
CA THR A 209 -8.34 -3.29 -31.80
C THR A 209 -6.86 -3.63 -32.01
N ASP A 210 -6.03 -2.62 -32.28
CA ASP A 210 -4.60 -2.76 -32.55
C ASP A 210 -3.72 -2.64 -31.30
N PHE A 211 -4.32 -2.69 -30.10
CA PHE A 211 -3.60 -2.51 -28.85
C PHE A 211 -2.93 -3.82 -28.41
N ASP A 212 -1.63 -3.75 -28.07
CA ASP A 212 -0.91 -4.88 -27.48
C ASP A 212 -1.28 -5.05 -26.01
N VAL A 213 -2.36 -5.80 -25.79
CA VAL A 213 -2.90 -6.08 -24.45
C VAL A 213 -1.91 -6.89 -23.60
N SER A 214 -1.12 -7.76 -24.23
CA SER A 214 -0.12 -8.57 -23.52
C SER A 214 0.98 -7.68 -22.92
N ASP A 215 1.57 -6.80 -23.72
CA ASP A 215 2.59 -5.86 -23.25
C ASP A 215 2.05 -4.89 -22.19
N TRP A 216 0.81 -4.42 -22.34
CA TRP A 216 0.15 -3.57 -21.35
C TRP A 216 0.01 -4.25 -19.98
N PHE A 217 -0.48 -5.49 -19.94
CA PHE A 217 -0.60 -6.24 -18.69
C PHE A 217 0.76 -6.50 -18.03
N LYS A 218 1.82 -6.76 -18.81
CA LYS A 218 3.19 -6.94 -18.26
C LYS A 218 3.71 -5.67 -17.57
N LYS A 219 3.42 -4.51 -18.14
CA LYS A 219 3.90 -3.21 -17.61
C LYS A 219 3.06 -2.70 -16.45
N ASN A 220 1.80 -3.11 -16.37
CA ASN A 220 0.86 -2.60 -15.39
C ASN A 220 1.01 -3.30 -14.03
N LYS A 221 1.36 -2.52 -13.00
CA LYS A 221 1.67 -3.01 -11.65
C LYS A 221 0.45 -3.49 -10.85
N GLN A 222 -0.77 -3.31 -11.37
CA GLN A 222 -1.99 -3.81 -10.74
C GLN A 222 -2.31 -5.26 -11.14
N PHE A 223 -1.49 -5.87 -12.00
CA PHE A 223 -1.69 -7.23 -12.48
C PHE A 223 -0.40 -8.05 -12.32
N ALA A 224 -0.57 -9.36 -12.16
CA ALA A 224 0.49 -10.34 -12.35
C ALA A 224 0.19 -11.07 -13.67
N ALA A 225 1.13 -10.98 -14.60
CA ALA A 225 1.06 -11.61 -15.91
C ALA A 225 1.90 -12.89 -15.92
N PHE A 226 1.33 -13.97 -16.46
CA PHE A 226 1.99 -15.26 -16.59
C PHE A 226 2.25 -15.56 -18.06
N GLU A 227 3.51 -15.87 -18.36
CA GLU A 227 4.02 -15.99 -19.71
C GLU A 227 4.37 -17.43 -20.08
N LYS A 228 4.18 -17.74 -21.36
CA LYS A 228 4.67 -18.97 -21.99
C LYS A 228 5.15 -18.61 -23.39
N ASP A 229 6.37 -19.03 -23.72
CA ASP A 229 7.00 -18.78 -25.03
C ASP A 229 6.96 -17.30 -25.45
N GLY A 230 7.15 -16.39 -24.48
CA GLY A 230 7.14 -14.93 -24.66
C GLY A 230 5.76 -14.26 -24.72
N LYS A 231 4.68 -15.04 -24.76
CA LYS A 231 3.29 -14.54 -24.79
C LYS A 231 2.65 -14.58 -23.41
N VAL A 232 1.90 -13.54 -23.04
CA VAL A 232 1.04 -13.57 -21.84
C VAL A 232 -0.16 -14.45 -22.14
N ILE A 233 -0.35 -15.49 -21.34
CA ILE A 233 -1.47 -16.42 -21.53
C ILE A 233 -2.47 -16.37 -20.38
N SER A 234 -2.10 -15.79 -19.24
CA SER A 234 -3.01 -15.53 -18.13
C SER A 234 -2.58 -14.28 -17.38
N VAL A 235 -3.56 -13.54 -16.85
CA VAL A 235 -3.35 -12.37 -16.00
C VAL A 235 -4.28 -12.47 -14.79
N THR A 236 -3.77 -12.08 -13.62
CA THR A 236 -4.58 -11.94 -12.41
C THR A 236 -4.42 -10.55 -11.82
N VAL A 237 -5.48 -10.02 -11.22
CA VAL A 237 -5.40 -8.79 -10.43
C VAL A 237 -4.43 -9.00 -9.26
N CYS A 238 -3.51 -8.06 -9.07
CA CYS A 238 -2.45 -8.16 -8.08
C CYS A 238 -1.99 -6.76 -7.68
N ARG A 239 -2.68 -6.16 -6.71
CA ARG A 239 -2.31 -4.87 -6.12
C ARG A 239 -1.36 -5.05 -4.94
N LYS A 240 -0.08 -4.69 -5.10
CA LYS A 240 0.96 -4.97 -4.10
C LYS A 240 0.74 -4.28 -2.75
N ASP A 241 0.08 -3.14 -2.78
CA ASP A 241 -0.30 -2.31 -1.65
C ASP A 241 -1.52 -2.88 -0.88
N VAL A 242 -2.36 -3.68 -1.53
CA VAL A 242 -3.49 -4.38 -0.91
C VAL A 242 -3.03 -5.73 -0.37
N SER A 243 -3.10 -5.95 0.94
CA SER A 243 -2.83 -7.29 1.51
C SER A 243 -3.49 -7.49 2.87
N TYR A 244 -3.61 -8.74 3.29
CA TYR A 244 -3.97 -9.06 4.66
C TYR A 244 -2.80 -8.92 5.63
N CYS A 245 -3.10 -8.81 6.92
CA CYS A 245 -2.15 -8.61 7.99
C CYS A 245 -1.54 -9.94 8.46
N PHE A 246 -0.25 -10.12 8.27
CA PHE A 246 0.46 -11.32 8.71
C PHE A 246 0.58 -11.47 10.24
N SER A 247 0.46 -10.38 10.99
CA SER A 247 0.42 -10.43 12.46
C SER A 247 -0.96 -10.83 12.96
N TYR A 248 -2.02 -10.39 12.26
CA TYR A 248 -3.40 -10.70 12.64
C TYR A 248 -3.68 -12.21 12.63
N ILE A 249 -3.13 -12.94 11.67
CA ILE A 249 -3.31 -14.40 11.55
C ILE A 249 -2.44 -15.22 12.51
N LYS A 250 -1.74 -14.57 13.46
CA LYS A 250 -1.05 -15.24 14.56
C LYS A 250 -2.01 -15.38 15.74
N GLN A 251 -1.74 -16.33 16.63
CA GLN A 251 -2.49 -16.49 17.88
C GLN A 251 -2.50 -15.22 18.74
N THR A 252 -1.43 -14.43 18.71
CA THR A 252 -1.33 -13.15 19.43
C THR A 252 -2.16 -12.02 18.82
N GLY A 253 -2.68 -12.20 17.60
CA GLY A 253 -3.35 -11.17 16.85
C GLY A 253 -2.44 -10.00 16.42
N CYS A 254 -3.08 -8.96 15.89
CA CYS A 254 -2.43 -7.71 15.49
C CYS A 254 -2.67 -6.65 16.58
N ALA A 255 -1.62 -6.25 17.29
CA ALA A 255 -1.69 -5.19 18.30
C ALA A 255 -1.60 -3.76 17.73
N ASN A 256 -1.47 -3.62 16.40
CA ASN A 256 -1.34 -2.31 15.76
C ASN A 256 -2.73 -1.71 15.52
N GLU A 257 -3.09 -0.71 16.34
CA GLU A 257 -4.37 0.01 16.27
C GLU A 257 -4.57 0.80 14.96
N ILE A 258 -3.48 1.15 14.27
CA ILE A 258 -3.49 1.86 12.98
C ILE A 258 -3.00 0.96 11.83
N CYS A 259 -3.27 -0.34 11.91
CA CYS A 259 -2.85 -1.28 10.88
C CYS A 259 -3.39 -0.87 9.50
N ARG A 260 -2.54 -0.96 8.47
CA ARG A 260 -2.89 -0.60 7.09
C ARG A 260 -3.17 -1.82 6.22
N ARG A 261 -3.45 -2.97 6.84
CA ARG A 261 -3.63 -4.26 6.17
C ARG A 261 -4.95 -4.88 6.61
N PHE A 262 -5.56 -5.67 5.74
CA PHE A 262 -6.84 -6.31 6.01
C PHE A 262 -6.70 -7.36 7.12
N HIS A 263 -7.58 -7.29 8.11
CA HIS A 263 -7.71 -8.25 9.19
C HIS A 263 -8.75 -9.30 8.82
N VAL A 264 -8.34 -10.29 8.02
CA VAL A 264 -9.20 -11.35 7.49
C VAL A 264 -8.58 -12.73 7.71
N CYS A 265 -9.43 -13.74 7.81
CA CYS A 265 -9.04 -15.12 7.94
C CYS A 265 -8.39 -15.62 6.63
N LYS A 266 -7.11 -16.00 6.70
CA LYS A 266 -6.37 -16.56 5.55
C LYS A 266 -7.05 -17.82 5.00
N ASP A 267 -7.51 -18.71 5.88
CA ASP A 267 -8.14 -19.98 5.46
C ASP A 267 -9.52 -19.76 4.84
N PHE A 268 -10.24 -18.71 5.25
CA PHE A 268 -11.51 -18.33 4.65
C PHE A 268 -11.33 -17.73 3.25
N LEU A 269 -10.32 -16.85 3.06
CA LEU A 269 -9.96 -16.32 1.74
C LEU A 269 -9.70 -17.43 0.72
N CYS A 270 -9.10 -18.53 1.17
CA CYS A 270 -8.82 -19.69 0.35
C CYS A 270 -9.99 -20.70 0.26
N GLY A 271 -11.12 -20.43 0.92
CA GLY A 271 -12.35 -21.22 0.82
C GLY A 271 -12.40 -22.50 1.65
N TYR A 272 -11.52 -22.67 2.65
CA TYR A 272 -11.42 -23.90 3.44
C TYR A 272 -11.45 -23.72 4.97
N CYS A 273 -11.78 -22.53 5.49
CA CYS A 273 -11.96 -22.34 6.93
C CYS A 273 -13.05 -23.28 7.47
N CYS A 274 -12.69 -24.20 8.37
CA CYS A 274 -13.60 -25.18 8.96
C CYS A 274 -14.37 -24.66 10.19
N PHE A 275 -14.01 -23.47 10.70
CA PHE A 275 -14.62 -22.93 11.91
C PHE A 275 -15.94 -22.19 11.66
N GLY A 276 -16.26 -21.86 10.41
CA GLY A 276 -17.46 -21.08 10.07
C GLY A 276 -17.57 -19.82 10.92
N ASP A 277 -18.75 -19.58 11.48
CA ASP A 277 -19.02 -18.41 12.35
C ASP A 277 -18.27 -18.44 13.69
N LYS A 278 -17.74 -19.60 14.09
CA LYS A 278 -16.91 -19.75 15.30
C LYS A 278 -15.44 -19.40 15.05
N CYS A 279 -15.07 -18.97 13.83
CA CYS A 279 -13.70 -18.57 13.55
C CYS A 279 -13.33 -17.33 14.37
N HIS A 280 -12.18 -17.38 15.04
CA HIS A 280 -11.65 -16.22 15.76
C HIS A 280 -11.28 -15.07 14.79
N TYR A 281 -10.96 -15.40 13.54
CA TYR A 281 -10.61 -14.43 12.51
C TYR A 281 -11.85 -14.01 11.70
N LYS A 282 -11.90 -12.75 11.29
CA LYS A 282 -13.00 -12.20 10.48
C LYS A 282 -13.09 -12.84 9.09
N HIS A 283 -14.31 -13.12 8.66
CA HIS A 283 -14.68 -13.64 7.34
C HIS A 283 -15.28 -12.57 6.42
N SER A 284 -15.22 -11.31 6.82
CA SER A 284 -15.77 -10.16 6.10
C SER A 284 -14.80 -8.99 6.21
N VAL A 285 -14.88 -8.05 5.26
CA VAL A 285 -14.17 -6.77 5.28
C VAL A 285 -15.05 -5.58 5.71
N THR A 286 -16.24 -5.84 6.24
CA THR A 286 -17.23 -4.82 6.61
C THR A 286 -17.06 -4.26 8.02
N ASP A 287 -16.06 -4.67 8.78
CA ASP A 287 -15.76 -4.07 10.08
C ASP A 287 -15.00 -2.74 9.94
N LYS A 288 -15.06 -1.90 10.99
CA LYS A 288 -14.45 -0.56 11.01
C LYS A 288 -13.00 -0.55 10.55
N GLN A 289 -12.19 -1.52 10.99
CA GLN A 289 -10.77 -1.58 10.64
C GLN A 289 -10.59 -1.87 9.14
N ASN A 290 -11.31 -2.85 8.60
CA ASN A 290 -11.21 -3.22 7.19
C ASN A 290 -11.82 -2.17 6.24
N ILE A 291 -12.91 -1.49 6.64
CA ILE A 291 -13.46 -0.34 5.90
C ILE A 291 -12.42 0.78 5.76
N MET A 292 -11.74 1.14 6.85
CA MET A 292 -10.68 2.15 6.80
C MET A 292 -9.52 1.76 5.89
N VAL A 293 -9.16 0.47 5.84
CA VAL A 293 -8.12 -0.02 4.93
C VAL A 293 -8.61 0.01 3.50
N ALA A 294 -9.86 -0.40 3.22
CA ALA A 294 -10.45 -0.34 1.89
C ALA A 294 -10.46 1.08 1.33
N GLN A 295 -10.90 2.07 2.10
CA GLN A 295 -10.86 3.50 1.72
C GLN A 295 -9.43 3.97 1.41
N LYS A 296 -8.45 3.67 2.26
CA LYS A 296 -7.04 4.04 2.02
C LYS A 296 -6.43 3.36 0.80
N CYS A 297 -6.97 2.22 0.40
CA CYS A 297 -6.57 1.51 -0.81
C CYS A 297 -7.39 1.94 -2.04
N GLY A 298 -8.38 2.83 -1.93
CA GLY A 298 -9.30 3.17 -3.02
C GLY A 298 -10.10 1.96 -3.48
N LEU A 299 -10.60 1.17 -2.53
CA LEU A 299 -11.45 -0.01 -2.75
C LEU A 299 -12.86 0.17 -2.16
N ASP A 300 -13.21 1.38 -1.75
CA ASP A 300 -14.48 1.75 -1.11
C ASP A 300 -15.71 1.59 -2.01
N ASN A 301 -15.50 1.54 -3.33
CA ASN A 301 -16.54 1.26 -4.32
C ASN A 301 -16.70 -0.22 -4.68
N PHE A 302 -15.93 -1.12 -4.05
CA PHE A 302 -16.04 -2.56 -4.25
C PHE A 302 -16.87 -3.22 -3.14
N THR A 303 -17.61 -4.27 -3.48
CA THR A 303 -18.36 -5.06 -2.50
C THR A 303 -17.42 -5.89 -1.61
N ASN A 304 -17.95 -6.44 -0.52
CA ASN A 304 -17.22 -7.39 0.32
C ASN A 304 -16.65 -8.54 -0.51
N GLU A 305 -17.45 -9.15 -1.38
CA GLU A 305 -17.07 -10.30 -2.21
C GLU A 305 -15.96 -9.91 -3.20
N GLU A 306 -16.06 -8.72 -3.79
CA GLU A 306 -15.06 -8.21 -4.73
C GLU A 306 -13.72 -7.89 -4.04
N ILE A 307 -13.74 -7.28 -2.84
CA ILE A 307 -12.52 -7.06 -2.05
C ILE A 307 -11.90 -8.39 -1.62
N MET A 308 -12.72 -9.36 -1.22
CA MET A 308 -12.26 -10.71 -0.88
C MET A 308 -11.64 -11.40 -2.10
N CYS A 309 -12.20 -11.23 -3.29
CA CYS A 309 -11.61 -11.67 -4.56
C CYS A 309 -10.23 -11.03 -4.78
N ILE A 310 -10.10 -9.71 -4.65
CA ILE A 310 -8.81 -9.00 -4.78
C ILE A 310 -7.77 -9.54 -3.79
N LEU A 311 -8.16 -9.74 -2.53
CA LEU A 311 -7.28 -10.29 -1.48
C LEU A 311 -6.84 -11.72 -1.78
N LYS A 312 -7.77 -12.56 -2.26
CA LYS A 312 -7.47 -13.93 -2.68
C LYS A 312 -6.50 -13.97 -3.85
N ARG A 313 -6.55 -13.01 -4.78
CA ARG A 313 -5.64 -12.94 -5.93
C ARG A 313 -4.31 -12.23 -5.66
N ARG A 314 -4.13 -11.63 -4.49
CA ARG A 314 -2.90 -10.92 -4.13
C ARG A 314 -1.64 -11.81 -4.11
N TYR A 315 -1.78 -13.09 -3.82
CA TYR A 315 -0.66 -14.00 -3.60
C TYR A 315 -0.86 -15.34 -4.33
N PRO A 316 0.23 -16.05 -4.67
CA PRO A 316 0.14 -17.32 -5.35
C PRO A 316 -0.48 -18.39 -4.45
N HIS A 317 -1.19 -19.34 -5.07
CA HIS A 317 -1.71 -20.53 -4.42
C HIS A 317 -0.78 -21.71 -4.64
N VAL A 318 -0.88 -22.73 -3.79
CA VAL A 318 -0.30 -24.04 -4.04
C VAL A 318 -1.24 -24.87 -4.91
N CYS A 319 -0.69 -25.50 -5.95
CA CYS A 319 -1.46 -26.29 -6.91
C CYS A 319 -2.03 -27.53 -6.21
N LYS A 320 -3.36 -27.64 -6.23
CA LYS A 320 -4.10 -28.75 -5.63
C LYS A 320 -3.77 -30.10 -6.25
N GLU A 321 -3.78 -30.19 -7.58
CA GLU A 321 -3.53 -31.44 -8.30
C GLU A 321 -2.09 -31.93 -8.09
N TRP A 322 -1.12 -31.02 -8.19
CA TRP A 322 0.27 -31.36 -7.91
C TRP A 322 0.49 -31.84 -6.47
N VAL A 323 -0.19 -31.25 -5.48
CA VAL A 323 -0.10 -31.74 -4.09
C VAL A 323 -0.63 -33.17 -3.96
N LYS A 324 -1.71 -33.51 -4.68
CA LYS A 324 -2.35 -34.83 -4.63
C LYS A 324 -1.53 -35.92 -5.31
N SER A 325 -1.03 -35.66 -6.51
CA SER A 325 -0.43 -36.69 -7.39
C SER A 325 1.03 -36.44 -7.74
N GLU A 326 1.66 -35.41 -7.18
CA GLU A 326 3.04 -34.96 -7.51
C GLU A 326 3.25 -34.65 -9.00
N THR A 327 2.14 -34.54 -9.72
CA THR A 327 2.04 -34.31 -11.15
C THR A 327 0.93 -33.29 -11.38
N CYS A 328 1.11 -32.40 -12.34
CA CYS A 328 0.09 -31.42 -12.70
C CYS A 328 -0.31 -31.65 -14.15
N PRO A 329 -1.57 -32.06 -14.43
CA PRO A 329 -2.02 -32.33 -15.79
C PRO A 329 -2.17 -31.04 -16.62
N ALA A 330 -2.18 -29.87 -15.98
CA ALA A 330 -2.31 -28.60 -16.66
C ALA A 330 -1.05 -28.34 -17.49
N SER A 331 -1.24 -28.17 -18.80
CA SER A 331 -0.20 -27.73 -19.74
C SER A 331 0.36 -26.34 -19.43
N PHE A 332 -0.36 -25.59 -18.57
CA PHE A 332 0.06 -24.35 -17.97
C PHE A 332 -0.63 -24.14 -16.60
N CYS A 333 0.15 -24.28 -15.52
CA CYS A 333 -0.32 -24.08 -14.15
C CYS A 333 0.25 -22.78 -13.57
N ASN A 334 -0.62 -21.90 -13.08
CA ASN A 334 -0.22 -20.63 -12.42
C ASN A 334 -0.06 -20.76 -10.90
N ASP A 335 -0.29 -21.96 -10.37
CA ASP A 335 -0.11 -22.27 -8.96
C ASP A 335 1.24 -22.95 -8.71
N LEU A 336 1.75 -22.74 -7.49
CA LEU A 336 3.04 -23.25 -7.06
C LEU A 336 3.00 -24.76 -6.84
N HIS A 337 4.00 -25.44 -7.38
CA HIS A 337 4.32 -26.84 -7.11
C HIS A 337 5.30 -26.87 -5.93
N ILE A 338 4.78 -26.62 -4.73
CA ILE A 338 5.59 -26.52 -3.50
C ILE A 338 4.90 -27.21 -2.33
N CYS A 339 5.70 -27.84 -1.45
CA CYS A 339 5.20 -28.61 -0.33
C CYS A 339 4.36 -27.76 0.65
N PRO A 340 3.09 -28.15 0.94
CA PRO A 340 2.27 -27.45 1.93
C PRO A 340 2.85 -27.49 3.34
N GLY A 341 3.55 -28.58 3.71
CA GLY A 341 4.24 -28.71 4.99
C GLY A 341 5.37 -27.70 5.12
N TYR A 342 6.15 -27.48 4.06
CA TYR A 342 7.18 -26.45 4.00
C TYR A 342 6.60 -25.04 4.17
N ILE A 343 5.54 -24.72 3.43
CA ILE A 343 4.84 -23.43 3.53
C ILE A 343 4.32 -23.18 4.96
N ASN A 344 3.78 -24.21 5.62
CA ASN A 344 3.32 -24.12 7.00
C ASN A 344 4.43 -24.21 8.06
N GLY A 345 5.69 -24.46 7.67
CA GLY A 345 6.80 -24.67 8.59
C GLY A 345 6.71 -25.96 9.41
N LYS A 346 5.98 -26.97 8.92
CA LYS A 346 5.75 -28.28 9.56
C LYS A 346 6.38 -29.46 8.83
N CYS A 347 7.08 -29.21 7.71
CA CYS A 347 7.84 -30.27 7.03
C CYS A 347 9.18 -30.48 7.74
N HIS A 348 9.42 -31.72 8.21
CA HIS A 348 10.65 -32.13 8.88
C HIS A 348 11.40 -33.22 8.08
N GLU A 349 10.90 -33.58 6.90
CA GLU A 349 11.51 -34.58 6.04
C GLU A 349 12.78 -34.01 5.38
N TYR A 350 13.91 -34.71 5.56
CA TYR A 350 15.18 -34.33 4.94
C TYR A 350 15.12 -34.46 3.41
N ASN A 351 14.44 -35.50 2.90
CA ASN A 351 14.24 -35.76 1.47
C ASN A 351 12.74 -35.76 1.13
N CYS A 352 12.06 -34.64 1.37
CA CYS A 352 10.64 -34.54 1.04
C CYS A 352 10.41 -34.78 -0.45
N SER A 353 9.46 -35.67 -0.80
CA SER A 353 9.11 -35.94 -2.21
C SER A 353 8.54 -34.71 -2.91
N LYS A 354 7.98 -33.78 -2.13
CA LYS A 354 7.42 -32.51 -2.61
C LYS A 354 8.48 -31.42 -2.57
N SER A 355 8.59 -30.67 -3.66
CA SER A 355 9.55 -29.57 -3.81
C SER A 355 9.46 -28.52 -2.68
N HIS A 356 10.61 -28.12 -2.15
CA HIS A 356 10.78 -26.94 -1.28
C HIS A 356 11.39 -25.76 -2.06
N ASP A 357 11.72 -25.95 -3.34
CA ASP A 357 12.37 -24.94 -4.16
C ASP A 357 11.35 -23.97 -4.77
N ARG A 358 11.31 -22.75 -4.21
CA ARG A 358 10.45 -21.67 -4.72
C ARG A 358 10.90 -21.11 -6.07
N MET A 359 12.15 -21.36 -6.49
CA MET A 359 12.72 -20.89 -7.76
C MET A 359 12.95 -22.03 -8.76
N SER A 360 12.27 -23.17 -8.57
CA SER A 360 12.28 -24.27 -9.52
C SER A 360 11.83 -23.78 -10.92
N PRO A 361 12.14 -24.52 -12.01
CA PRO A 361 11.74 -24.11 -13.35
C PRO A 361 10.25 -23.77 -13.50
N HIS A 362 9.38 -24.45 -12.76
CA HIS A 362 7.94 -24.18 -12.71
C HIS A 362 7.60 -22.98 -11.79
N ASN A 363 8.15 -22.94 -10.57
CA ASN A 363 7.76 -21.95 -9.55
C ASN A 363 8.34 -20.56 -9.81
N GLY A 364 9.57 -20.47 -10.36
CA GLY A 364 10.30 -19.22 -10.53
C GLY A 364 9.52 -18.14 -11.30
N PRO A 365 8.95 -18.42 -12.48
CA PRO A 365 8.12 -17.47 -13.23
C PRO A 365 6.91 -16.96 -12.42
N ILE A 366 6.22 -17.86 -11.70
CA ILE A 366 5.06 -17.51 -10.86
C ILE A 366 5.50 -16.58 -9.71
N VAL A 367 6.56 -16.96 -8.99
CA VAL A 367 7.12 -16.18 -7.87
C VAL A 367 7.58 -14.79 -8.34
N ASN A 368 8.14 -14.68 -9.54
CA ASN A 368 8.52 -13.40 -10.15
C ASN A 368 7.31 -12.53 -10.50
N ALA A 369 6.25 -13.10 -11.10
CA ALA A 369 5.03 -12.38 -11.47
C ALA A 369 4.38 -11.70 -10.24
N TYR A 370 4.35 -12.39 -9.10
CA TYR A 370 3.87 -11.82 -7.83
C TYR A 370 4.87 -10.88 -7.13
N GLY A 371 6.10 -10.78 -7.63
CA GLY A 371 7.17 -9.96 -7.04
C GLY A 371 7.71 -10.52 -5.72
N LEU A 372 7.74 -11.84 -5.55
CA LEU A 372 8.12 -12.51 -4.31
C LEU A 372 9.56 -13.06 -4.32
N ALA A 373 10.24 -13.08 -5.47
CA ALA A 373 11.55 -13.73 -5.62
C ALA A 373 12.65 -13.22 -4.66
N LYS A 374 12.61 -11.92 -4.32
CA LYS A 374 13.57 -11.26 -3.43
C LYS A 374 13.11 -11.17 -1.97
N THR A 375 11.97 -11.74 -1.62
CA THR A 375 11.46 -11.72 -0.24
C THR A 375 12.17 -12.75 0.63
N ASP A 376 12.23 -12.51 1.93
CA ASP A 376 12.70 -13.51 2.87
C ASP A 376 11.76 -14.72 2.93
N GLU A 377 12.27 -15.84 3.41
CA GLU A 377 11.54 -17.10 3.46
C GLU A 377 10.30 -17.03 4.37
N GLN A 378 10.39 -16.31 5.48
CA GLN A 378 9.28 -16.21 6.42
C GLN A 378 8.12 -15.41 5.82
N TYR A 379 8.42 -14.32 5.11
CA TYR A 379 7.44 -13.55 4.35
C TYR A 379 6.83 -14.39 3.24
N PHE A 380 7.65 -15.09 2.45
CA PHE A 380 7.18 -15.94 1.35
C PHE A 380 6.19 -17.00 1.84
N ARG A 381 6.55 -17.77 2.87
CA ARG A 381 5.68 -18.79 3.47
C ARG A 381 4.34 -18.21 3.96
N LYS A 382 4.36 -17.01 4.54
CA LYS A 382 3.13 -16.32 4.96
C LYS A 382 2.30 -15.90 3.76
N ALA A 383 2.92 -15.34 2.73
CA ALA A 383 2.24 -14.85 1.52
C ALA A 383 1.52 -15.95 0.74
N VAL A 384 2.10 -17.16 0.63
CA VAL A 384 1.52 -18.25 -0.17
C VAL A 384 0.21 -18.78 0.43
N TYR A 385 -0.81 -18.88 -0.42
CA TYR A 385 -2.10 -19.50 -0.08
C TYR A 385 -2.05 -21.01 -0.29
N LEU A 386 -2.62 -21.76 0.65
CA LEU A 386 -2.80 -23.20 0.49
C LEU A 386 -4.16 -23.46 -0.16
N VAL A 387 -4.31 -24.59 -0.85
CA VAL A 387 -5.62 -25.05 -1.31
C VAL A 387 -5.86 -26.40 -0.64
N ARG A 388 -7.04 -26.58 -0.04
CA ARG A 388 -7.49 -27.85 0.56
C ARG A 388 -8.88 -28.18 0.03
N ASP A 389 -9.14 -29.46 -0.23
CA ASP A 389 -10.49 -29.96 -0.55
C ASP A 389 -11.41 -29.82 0.66
N ARG A 390 -12.66 -29.41 0.42
CA ARG A 390 -13.72 -29.40 1.44
C ARG A 390 -14.05 -30.80 1.97
N GLU A 391 -13.71 -31.86 1.25
CA GLU A 391 -14.08 -33.24 1.59
C GLU A 391 -13.40 -33.78 2.86
N VAL A 392 -12.36 -33.10 3.38
CA VAL A 392 -11.73 -33.49 4.66
C VAL A 392 -12.38 -32.79 5.87
N ALA A 393 -13.31 -31.84 5.65
CA ALA A 393 -13.99 -31.14 6.75
C ALA A 393 -15.13 -31.95 7.40
N SER A 394 -15.53 -33.08 6.81
CA SER A 394 -16.52 -34.01 7.39
C SER A 394 -15.90 -35.13 8.23
N GLY A 395 -14.57 -35.27 8.22
CA GLY A 395 -13.84 -36.12 9.16
C GLY A 395 -13.55 -35.35 10.43
N VAL A 396 -14.48 -35.36 11.39
CA VAL A 396 -14.19 -34.93 12.76
C VAL A 396 -13.20 -35.92 13.36
N GLU A 397 -11.91 -35.72 13.13
CA GLU A 397 -10.91 -36.11 14.12
C GLU A 397 -10.83 -34.97 15.13
N GLU A 398 -11.30 -35.26 16.35
CA GLU A 398 -11.15 -34.39 17.51
C GLU A 398 -9.71 -33.91 17.60
N ASN A 399 -9.51 -32.59 17.50
CA ASN A 399 -8.22 -31.99 17.75
C ASN A 399 -7.84 -32.24 19.22
N PRO A 400 -6.75 -32.99 19.52
CA PRO A 400 -6.37 -33.32 20.90
C PRO A 400 -6.00 -32.09 21.75
N ARG A 401 -5.89 -30.90 21.16
CA ARG A 401 -5.47 -29.66 21.84
C ARG A 401 -6.59 -28.91 22.58
N LEU A 402 -7.79 -29.48 22.70
CA LEU A 402 -8.87 -28.94 23.53
C LEU A 402 -9.05 -29.67 24.87
N ALA A 403 -8.20 -30.65 25.20
CA ALA A 403 -8.29 -31.42 26.44
C ALA A 403 -7.52 -30.82 27.64
N GLU A 404 -6.69 -29.79 27.47
CA GLU A 404 -5.77 -29.34 28.55
C GLU A 404 -6.16 -28.07 29.29
N HIS A 405 -7.33 -27.48 29.03
CA HIS A 405 -7.84 -26.35 29.83
C HIS A 405 -9.34 -26.48 30.15
N ARG A 406 -9.69 -27.55 30.87
CA ARG A 406 -10.90 -27.57 31.71
C ARG A 406 -10.54 -27.24 33.15
#